data_AF-A0A7V8QUA5-F1
#
_entry.id   AF-A0A7V8QUA5-F1
#
_cell.length_a   1.000
_cell.length_b   1.000
_cell.length_c   1.000
_cell.angle_alpha   90.00
_cell.angle_beta   90.00
_cell.angle_gamma   90.00
#
_symmetry.space_group_name_H-M   'P 1'
#
loop_
_entity.id
_entity.type
_entity.pdbx_description
1 polymer ?
#
loop_
_entity_poly.entity_id
_entity_poly.type
_entity_poly.pdbx_seq_one_letter_code
_entity_poly.pdbx_strand_id
1 'polypeptide(L)'
;MTFESVYKALSEWQTLIGAVLALGAALWTVREMRKQTRGDETRHTNELLRKKMAARAQMPDALSELSEYVRASCRYLVSGEAKPTVPIAGTSTLKEVIEHIDTKEAKKTFDLVSWYQVQHSRLMGSKSPKAIETAEMLYDAALLQTKIDRLFDYARNEEEEVRPEKPSQEEMISSLKIAVTVKVWAMKTDDFAAVIEIIKKRHVPKKETSPA
;
A
#
# COMPACT_ATOMS: atom_id res chain seq x y z
N MET A 1 -21.66 -69.66 -34.15
CA MET A 1 -21.20 -69.10 -32.86
C MET A 1 -22.41 -69.05 -31.95
N THR A 2 -22.50 -69.99 -31.01
CA THR A 2 -23.63 -70.05 -30.06
C THR A 2 -23.42 -69.01 -28.97
N PHE A 3 -24.52 -68.46 -28.47
CA PHE A 3 -24.55 -67.44 -27.43
C PHE A 3 -23.76 -67.85 -26.17
N GLU A 4 -23.76 -69.16 -25.88
CA GLU A 4 -23.00 -69.76 -24.77
C GLU A 4 -21.48 -69.65 -24.92
N SER A 5 -20.93 -69.79 -26.14
CA SER A 5 -19.48 -69.68 -26.37
C SER A 5 -18.99 -68.25 -26.14
N VAL A 6 -19.78 -67.27 -26.57
CA VAL A 6 -19.50 -65.84 -26.37
C VAL A 6 -19.62 -65.47 -24.90
N TYR A 7 -20.62 -66.00 -24.19
CA TYR A 7 -20.81 -65.78 -22.76
C TYR A 7 -19.65 -66.35 -21.93
N LYS A 8 -19.20 -67.56 -22.24
CA LYS A 8 -18.08 -68.21 -21.54
C LYS A 8 -16.75 -67.45 -21.79
N ALA A 9 -16.50 -67.01 -23.01
CA ALA A 9 -15.34 -66.18 -23.35
C ALA A 9 -15.39 -64.80 -22.65
N LEU A 10 -16.56 -64.14 -22.57
CA LEU A 10 -16.71 -62.89 -21.83
C LEU A 10 -16.50 -63.07 -20.31
N SER A 11 -16.98 -64.18 -19.75
CA SER A 11 -16.82 -64.51 -18.33
C SER A 11 -15.36 -64.77 -17.94
N GLU A 12 -14.58 -65.44 -18.80
CA GLU A 12 -13.16 -65.71 -18.56
C GLU A 12 -12.30 -64.44 -18.61
N TRP A 13 -12.71 -63.44 -19.41
CA TRP A 13 -12.00 -62.16 -19.56
C TRP A 13 -12.59 -61.01 -18.73
N GLN A 14 -13.61 -61.30 -17.92
CA GLN A 14 -14.36 -60.30 -17.13
C GLN A 14 -13.45 -59.47 -16.22
N THR A 15 -12.47 -60.10 -15.57
CA THR A 15 -11.52 -59.43 -14.66
C THR A 15 -10.57 -58.49 -15.42
N LEU A 16 -10.11 -58.88 -16.61
CA LEU A 16 -9.27 -58.03 -17.46
C LEU A 16 -10.05 -56.84 -18.00
N ILE A 17 -11.27 -57.06 -18.47
CA ILE A 17 -12.17 -55.99 -18.97
C ILE A 17 -12.46 -55.01 -17.83
N GLY A 18 -12.76 -55.50 -16.62
CA GLY A 18 -12.95 -54.67 -15.44
C GLY A 18 -11.73 -53.82 -15.08
N ALA A 19 -10.52 -54.38 -15.14
CA ALA A 19 -9.27 -53.66 -14.89
C ALA A 19 -8.99 -52.57 -15.93
N VAL A 20 -9.24 -52.85 -17.22
CA VAL A 20 -9.08 -51.86 -18.31
C VAL A 20 -10.08 -50.72 -18.17
N LEU A 21 -11.34 -51.02 -17.84
CA LEU A 21 -12.37 -50.00 -17.59
C LEU A 21 -12.01 -49.15 -16.36
N ALA A 22 -11.52 -49.77 -15.28
CA ALA A 22 -11.06 -49.04 -14.11
C ALA A 22 -9.88 -48.11 -14.41
N LEU A 23 -8.91 -48.55 -15.23
CA LEU A 23 -7.81 -47.69 -15.69
C LEU A 23 -8.30 -46.54 -16.57
N GLY A 24 -9.23 -46.81 -17.49
CA GLY A 24 -9.85 -45.77 -18.33
C GLY A 24 -10.57 -44.72 -17.49
N ALA A 25 -11.36 -45.15 -16.51
CA ALA A 25 -12.05 -44.27 -15.57
C ALA A 25 -11.06 -43.47 -14.71
N ALA A 26 -9.99 -44.09 -14.23
CA ALA A 26 -8.96 -43.40 -13.44
C ALA A 26 -8.24 -42.31 -14.27
N LEU A 27 -7.86 -42.62 -15.51
CA LEU A 27 -7.22 -41.64 -16.42
C LEU A 27 -8.16 -40.49 -16.76
N TRP A 28 -9.46 -40.78 -16.98
CA TRP A 28 -10.49 -39.77 -17.20
C TRP A 28 -10.61 -38.82 -16.00
N THR A 29 -10.73 -39.36 -14.78
CA THR A 29 -10.82 -38.59 -13.55
C THR A 29 -9.59 -37.70 -13.35
N VAL A 30 -8.37 -38.22 -13.56
CA VAL A 30 -7.14 -37.42 -13.46
C VAL A 30 -7.12 -36.28 -14.49
N ARG A 31 -7.59 -36.52 -15.71
CA ARG A 31 -7.65 -35.49 -16.76
C ARG A 31 -8.65 -34.39 -16.39
N GLU A 32 -9.83 -34.74 -15.91
CA GLU A 32 -10.84 -33.76 -15.52
C GLU A 32 -10.42 -32.95 -14.29
N MET A 33 -9.82 -33.61 -13.28
CA MET A 33 -9.26 -32.94 -12.11
C MET A 33 -8.17 -31.94 -12.50
N ARG A 34 -7.25 -32.30 -13.42
CA ARG A 34 -6.22 -31.37 -13.93
C ARG A 34 -6.82 -30.15 -14.65
N LYS A 35 -7.92 -30.34 -15.37
CA LYS A 35 -8.64 -29.25 -16.05
C LYS A 35 -9.29 -28.30 -15.03
N GLN A 36 -9.90 -28.86 -13.98
CA GLN A 36 -10.47 -28.08 -12.87
C GLN A 36 -9.40 -27.29 -12.12
N THR A 37 -8.26 -27.91 -11.77
CA THR A 37 -7.15 -27.24 -11.08
C THR A 37 -6.64 -26.03 -11.86
N ARG A 38 -6.45 -26.15 -13.19
CA ARG A 38 -6.04 -25.03 -14.04
C ARG A 38 -7.08 -23.91 -14.09
N GLY A 39 -8.36 -24.27 -14.11
CA GLY A 39 -9.47 -23.32 -14.07
C GLY A 39 -9.51 -22.55 -12.75
N ASP A 40 -9.30 -23.25 -11.64
CA ASP A 40 -9.32 -22.67 -10.30
C ASP A 40 -8.12 -21.77 -10.04
N GLU A 41 -6.91 -22.16 -10.47
CA GLU A 41 -5.73 -21.28 -10.42
C GLU A 41 -5.98 -19.97 -11.18
N THR A 42 -6.56 -20.06 -12.38
CA THR A 42 -6.88 -18.87 -13.20
C THR A 42 -7.96 -18.00 -12.56
N ARG A 43 -8.97 -18.60 -11.92
CA ARG A 43 -10.00 -17.85 -11.19
C ARG A 43 -9.42 -17.15 -9.97
N HIS A 44 -8.56 -17.85 -9.22
CA HIS A 44 -7.91 -17.32 -8.04
C HIS A 44 -7.00 -16.13 -8.39
N THR A 45 -6.18 -16.23 -9.45
CA THR A 45 -5.35 -15.11 -9.90
C THR A 45 -6.19 -13.92 -10.35
N ASN A 46 -7.28 -14.14 -11.09
CA ASN A 46 -8.21 -13.09 -11.49
C ASN A 46 -8.94 -12.45 -10.30
N GLU A 47 -9.23 -13.21 -9.24
CA GLU A 47 -9.78 -12.66 -8.01
C GLU A 47 -8.78 -11.77 -7.27
N LEU A 48 -7.54 -12.23 -7.11
CA LEU A 48 -6.45 -11.44 -6.51
C LEU A 48 -6.20 -10.14 -7.29
N LEU A 49 -6.18 -10.20 -8.62
CA LEU A 49 -6.01 -9.02 -9.47
C LEU A 49 -7.16 -8.02 -9.27
N ARG A 50 -8.41 -8.48 -9.19
CA ARG A 50 -9.56 -7.60 -8.93
C ARG A 50 -9.50 -6.97 -7.54
N LYS A 51 -9.13 -7.75 -6.51
CA LYS A 51 -8.91 -7.23 -5.15
C LYS A 51 -7.82 -6.17 -5.11
N LYS A 52 -6.69 -6.42 -5.79
CA LYS A 52 -5.59 -5.44 -5.93
C LYS A 52 -6.05 -4.15 -6.62
N MET A 53 -6.77 -4.25 -7.75
CA MET A 53 -7.26 -3.07 -8.48
C MET A 53 -8.26 -2.28 -7.64
N ALA A 54 -9.19 -2.95 -6.97
CA ALA A 54 -10.16 -2.32 -6.09
C ALA A 54 -9.46 -1.62 -4.91
N ALA A 55 -8.48 -2.27 -4.28
CA ALA A 55 -7.70 -1.68 -3.20
C ALA A 55 -6.96 -0.42 -3.66
N ARG A 56 -6.25 -0.48 -4.80
CA ARG A 56 -5.56 0.68 -5.37
C ARG A 56 -6.49 1.83 -5.71
N ALA A 57 -7.68 1.55 -6.25
CA ALA A 57 -8.65 2.57 -6.60
C ALA A 57 -9.15 3.38 -5.39
N GLN A 58 -9.12 2.80 -4.18
CA GLN A 58 -9.54 3.48 -2.95
C GLN A 58 -8.40 4.30 -2.30
N MET A 59 -7.14 4.02 -2.64
CA MET A 59 -5.98 4.68 -2.04
C MET A 59 -5.94 6.20 -2.27
N PRO A 60 -6.23 6.75 -3.46
CA PRO A 60 -6.11 8.20 -3.70
C PRO A 60 -6.98 9.05 -2.76
N ASP A 61 -8.22 8.61 -2.50
CA ASP A 61 -9.14 9.32 -1.62
C ASP A 61 -8.66 9.25 -0.17
N ALA A 62 -8.23 8.07 0.27
CA ALA A 62 -7.68 7.87 1.61
C ALA A 62 -6.39 8.68 1.85
N LEU A 63 -5.49 8.71 0.86
CA LEU A 63 -4.26 9.51 0.88
C LEU A 63 -4.58 11.01 0.90
N SER A 64 -5.62 11.45 0.19
CA SER A 64 -6.07 12.85 0.19
C SER A 64 -6.61 13.28 1.54
N GLU A 65 -7.39 12.43 2.20
CA GLU A 65 -7.88 12.68 3.57
C GLU A 65 -6.72 12.79 4.58
N LEU A 66 -5.74 11.89 4.50
CA LEU A 66 -4.53 11.99 5.32
C LEU A 66 -3.73 13.26 5.03
N SER A 67 -3.62 13.66 3.76
CA SER A 67 -2.92 14.91 3.40
C SER A 67 -3.62 16.13 3.99
N GLU A 68 -4.96 16.17 4.00
CA GLU A 68 -5.68 17.26 4.64
C GLU A 68 -5.49 17.27 6.16
N TYR A 69 -5.48 16.10 6.81
CA TYR A 69 -5.11 15.99 8.23
C TYR A 69 -3.71 16.54 8.51
N VAL A 70 -2.73 16.24 7.66
CA VAL A 70 -1.36 16.75 7.80
C VAL A 70 -1.34 18.28 7.66
N ARG A 71 -2.04 18.85 6.68
CA ARG A 71 -2.16 20.31 6.52
C ARG A 71 -2.84 20.96 7.73
N ALA A 72 -3.92 20.36 8.24
CA ALA A 72 -4.61 20.83 9.44
C ALA A 72 -3.71 20.76 10.69
N SER A 73 -2.88 19.72 10.81
CA SER A 73 -1.86 19.61 11.85
C SER A 73 -0.85 20.75 11.79
N CYS A 74 -0.37 21.10 10.58
CA CYS A 74 0.52 22.23 10.37
C CYS A 74 -0.14 23.56 10.74
N ARG A 75 -1.40 23.79 10.36
CA ARG A 75 -2.16 24.99 10.72
C ARG A 75 -2.31 25.15 12.24
N TYR A 76 -2.61 24.08 12.95
CA TYR A 76 -2.62 24.06 14.42
C TYR A 76 -1.26 24.46 15.01
N LEU A 77 -0.17 23.85 14.52
CA LEU A 77 1.17 24.07 15.07
C LEU A 77 1.72 25.48 14.82
N VAL A 78 1.40 26.08 13.67
CA VAL A 78 2.00 27.37 13.29
C VAL A 78 1.10 28.55 13.62
N SER A 79 -0.21 28.40 13.41
CA SER A 79 -1.18 29.50 13.53
C SER A 79 -2.09 29.36 14.75
N GLY A 80 -1.99 28.26 15.51
CA GLY A 80 -2.83 28.03 16.69
C GLY A 80 -4.31 27.80 16.35
N GLU A 81 -4.60 27.32 15.13
CA GLU A 81 -5.96 26.96 14.71
C GLU A 81 -6.53 25.79 15.55
N ALA A 82 -7.74 25.33 15.23
CA ALA A 82 -8.32 24.16 15.88
C ALA A 82 -7.47 22.91 15.65
N LYS A 83 -7.46 21.98 16.63
CA LYS A 83 -6.82 20.67 16.48
C LYS A 83 -7.42 19.92 15.28
N PRO A 84 -6.61 19.20 14.50
CA PRO A 84 -7.09 18.49 13.32
C PRO A 84 -8.02 17.35 13.72
N THR A 85 -9.07 17.15 12.92
CA THR A 85 -9.97 16.00 13.05
C THR A 85 -9.29 14.73 12.57
N VAL A 86 -9.50 13.63 13.28
CA VAL A 86 -8.92 12.30 12.97
C VAL A 86 -9.44 11.80 11.60
N PRO A 87 -8.57 11.43 10.65
CA PRO A 87 -8.97 10.85 9.36
C PRO A 87 -9.35 9.38 9.51
N ILE A 88 -10.53 9.11 10.07
CA ILE A 88 -10.98 7.74 10.41
C ILE A 88 -11.17 6.90 9.14
N ALA A 89 -11.85 7.44 8.13
CA ALA A 89 -12.16 6.69 6.91
C ALA A 89 -10.86 6.34 6.16
N GLY A 90 -10.03 7.34 5.86
CA GLY A 90 -8.77 7.15 5.16
C GLY A 90 -7.81 6.20 5.89
N THR A 91 -7.73 6.26 7.22
CA THR A 91 -6.88 5.32 7.97
C THR A 91 -7.45 3.91 8.03
N SER A 92 -8.77 3.71 7.98
CA SER A 92 -9.38 2.38 7.84
C SER A 92 -9.08 1.80 6.47
N THR A 93 -9.34 2.58 5.40
CA THR A 93 -9.08 2.18 4.03
C THR A 93 -7.61 1.82 3.83
N LEU A 94 -6.66 2.63 4.31
CA LEU A 94 -5.24 2.31 4.20
C LEU A 94 -4.84 1.02 4.94
N LYS A 95 -5.53 0.63 6.01
CA LYS A 95 -5.28 -0.66 6.69
C LYS A 95 -5.84 -1.84 5.90
N GLU A 96 -7.01 -1.67 5.29
CA GLU A 96 -7.67 -2.70 4.49
C GLU A 96 -6.89 -2.99 3.20
N VAL A 97 -6.42 -1.97 2.50
CA VAL A 97 -5.70 -2.13 1.23
C VAL A 97 -4.36 -2.86 1.37
N ILE A 98 -3.73 -2.83 2.57
CA ILE A 98 -2.44 -3.51 2.84
C ILE A 98 -2.52 -5.01 2.51
N GLU A 99 -3.68 -5.64 2.70
CA GLU A 99 -3.87 -7.07 2.42
C GLU A 99 -3.79 -7.42 0.92
N HIS A 100 -4.08 -6.46 0.05
CA HIS A 100 -4.37 -6.72 -1.36
C HIS A 100 -3.39 -6.07 -2.34
N ILE A 101 -2.56 -5.13 -1.87
CA ILE A 101 -1.54 -4.44 -2.69
C ILE A 101 -0.20 -5.18 -2.70
N ASP A 102 0.71 -4.73 -3.55
CA ASP A 102 2.04 -5.35 -3.69
C ASP A 102 2.82 -5.25 -2.38
N THR A 103 3.57 -6.29 -2.00
CA THR A 103 4.28 -6.39 -0.71
C THR A 103 5.15 -5.17 -0.39
N LYS A 104 5.82 -4.60 -1.40
CA LYS A 104 6.65 -3.40 -1.26
C LYS A 104 5.81 -2.18 -0.87
N GLU A 105 4.66 -2.00 -1.51
CA GLU A 105 3.75 -0.86 -1.29
C GLU A 105 2.90 -1.07 -0.03
N ALA A 106 2.58 -2.32 0.31
CA ALA A 106 2.00 -2.72 1.59
C ALA A 106 2.90 -2.29 2.75
N LYS A 107 4.22 -2.53 2.67
CA LYS A 107 5.19 -2.07 3.69
C LYS A 107 5.22 -0.54 3.80
N LYS A 108 5.25 0.18 2.67
CA LYS A 108 5.21 1.66 2.67
C LYS A 108 3.91 2.21 3.28
N THR A 109 2.78 1.58 2.97
CA THR A 109 1.46 1.95 3.49
C THR A 109 1.36 1.67 4.99
N PHE A 110 1.85 0.52 5.43
CA PHE A 110 2.00 0.19 6.86
C PHE A 110 2.86 1.21 7.59
N ASP A 111 4.02 1.57 7.03
CA ASP A 111 4.91 2.59 7.60
C ASP A 111 4.22 3.95 7.69
N LEU A 112 3.44 4.34 6.67
CA LEU A 112 2.67 5.59 6.67
C LEU A 112 1.64 5.59 7.83
N VAL A 113 0.83 4.54 7.95
CA VAL A 113 -0.18 4.42 9.02
C VAL A 113 0.48 4.44 10.41
N SER A 114 1.60 3.74 10.57
CA SER A 114 2.36 3.71 11.83
C SER A 114 2.90 5.10 12.21
N TRP A 115 3.49 5.82 11.25
CA TRP A 115 3.97 7.18 11.47
C TRP A 115 2.85 8.16 11.78
N TYR A 116 1.69 8.00 11.13
CA TYR A 116 0.51 8.81 11.41
C TYR A 116 0.09 8.67 12.87
N GLN A 117 0.04 7.43 13.40
CA GLN A 117 -0.33 7.19 14.79
C GLN A 117 0.65 7.84 15.79
N VAL A 118 1.95 7.80 15.48
CA VAL A 118 2.98 8.46 16.30
C VAL A 118 2.79 9.97 16.31
N GLN A 119 2.64 10.59 15.14
CA GLN A 119 2.44 12.04 15.01
C GLN A 119 1.13 12.47 15.69
N HIS A 120 0.05 11.71 15.52
CA HIS A 120 -1.23 11.99 16.15
C HIS A 120 -1.14 11.97 17.67
N SER A 121 -0.48 10.95 18.23
CA SER A 121 -0.25 10.83 19.67
C SER A 121 0.54 12.02 20.23
N ARG A 122 1.61 12.44 19.53
CA ARG A 122 2.41 13.62 19.91
C ARG A 122 1.58 14.91 19.88
N LEU A 123 0.80 15.10 18.82
CA LEU A 123 -0.03 16.28 18.63
C LEU A 123 -1.17 16.39 19.68
N MET A 124 -1.78 15.26 20.02
CA MET A 124 -2.84 15.22 21.03
C MET A 124 -2.29 15.37 22.44
N GLY A 125 -1.12 14.81 22.73
CA GLY A 125 -0.43 14.92 24.02
C GLY A 125 0.10 16.32 24.32
N SER A 126 0.33 17.15 23.31
CA SER A 126 0.81 18.53 23.50
C SER A 126 -0.33 19.55 23.61
N LYS A 127 -0.28 20.38 24.66
CA LYS A 127 -1.20 21.52 24.87
C LYS A 127 -0.58 22.86 24.45
N SER A 128 0.73 23.01 24.63
CA SER A 128 1.49 24.24 24.33
C SER A 128 2.96 23.87 24.04
N PRO A 129 3.26 23.37 22.84
CA PRO A 129 4.59 22.85 22.54
C PRO A 129 5.65 23.96 22.58
N LYS A 130 6.84 23.61 23.09
CA LYS A 130 8.01 24.48 22.97
C LYS A 130 8.43 24.62 21.49
N ALA A 131 9.28 25.60 21.18
CA ALA A 131 9.76 25.81 19.80
C ALA A 131 10.41 24.55 19.20
N ILE A 132 11.24 23.84 19.98
CA ILE A 132 11.89 22.60 19.55
C ILE A 132 10.86 21.48 19.28
N GLU A 133 9.89 21.30 20.18
CA GLU A 133 8.83 20.29 20.02
C GLU A 133 7.93 20.60 18.81
N THR A 134 7.65 21.88 18.57
CA THR A 134 6.92 22.35 17.39
C THR A 134 7.69 22.02 16.12
N ALA A 135 9.01 22.25 16.10
CA ALA A 135 9.87 21.91 14.98
C ALA A 135 9.91 20.38 14.71
N GLU A 136 9.94 19.56 15.77
CA GLU A 136 9.87 18.09 15.63
C GLU A 136 8.51 17.62 15.08
N MET A 137 7.41 18.20 15.54
CA MET A 137 6.08 17.85 15.03
C MET A 137 5.85 18.34 13.58
N LEU A 138 6.44 19.48 13.20
CA LEU A 138 6.46 19.93 11.81
C LEU A 138 7.31 19.04 10.92
N TYR A 139 8.42 18.51 11.45
CA TYR A 139 9.21 17.49 10.77
C TYR A 139 8.38 16.21 10.55
N ASP A 140 7.65 15.74 11.57
CA ASP A 140 6.78 14.57 11.45
C ASP A 140 5.70 14.79 10.38
N ALA A 141 5.11 15.99 10.34
CA ALA A 141 4.14 16.38 9.32
C ALA A 141 4.74 16.36 7.90
N ALA A 142 5.94 16.91 7.72
CA ALA A 142 6.64 16.88 6.42
C ALA A 142 6.98 15.44 5.99
N LEU A 143 7.39 14.59 6.93
CA LEU A 143 7.67 13.18 6.67
C LEU A 143 6.41 12.43 6.22
N LEU A 144 5.29 12.69 6.90
CA LEU A 144 3.99 12.12 6.52
C LEU A 144 3.56 12.58 5.14
N GLN A 145 3.62 13.87 4.85
CA GLN A 145 3.28 14.41 3.52
C GLN A 145 4.15 13.76 2.45
N THR A 146 5.46 13.61 2.69
CA THR A 146 6.37 12.97 1.73
C THR A 146 6.01 11.50 1.47
N LYS A 147 5.63 10.76 2.52
CA LYS A 147 5.20 9.36 2.39
C LYS A 147 3.87 9.24 1.62
N ILE A 148 2.95 10.18 1.85
CA ILE A 148 1.68 10.28 1.12
C ILE A 148 1.96 10.55 -0.36
N ASP A 149 2.77 11.56 -0.67
CA ASP A 149 3.13 11.95 -2.04
C ASP A 149 3.76 10.78 -2.79
N ARG A 150 4.66 10.03 -2.14
CA ARG A 150 5.30 8.84 -2.73
C ARG A 150 4.36 7.67 -3.00
N LEU A 151 3.21 7.59 -2.33
CA LEU A 151 2.21 6.54 -2.55
C LEU A 151 1.17 6.94 -3.61
N PHE A 152 1.06 8.21 -3.98
CA PHE A 152 0.12 8.66 -5.00
C PHE A 152 0.43 8.07 -6.38
N ASP A 153 1.70 8.00 -6.78
CA ASP A 153 2.09 7.43 -8.09
C ASP A 153 1.62 5.97 -8.20
N TYR A 154 1.85 5.18 -7.15
CA TYR A 154 1.36 3.81 -7.07
C TYR A 154 -0.17 3.74 -7.07
N ALA A 155 -0.83 4.57 -6.26
CA ALA A 155 -2.27 4.61 -6.14
C ALA A 155 -2.97 4.97 -7.46
N ARG A 156 -2.34 5.83 -8.28
CA ARG A 156 -2.83 6.27 -9.59
C ARG A 156 -2.46 5.37 -10.76
N ASN A 157 -1.69 4.31 -10.50
CA ASN A 157 -1.17 3.42 -11.54
C ASN A 157 -0.29 4.15 -12.57
N GLU A 158 0.47 5.13 -12.09
CA GLU A 158 1.52 5.80 -12.85
C GLU A 158 2.81 4.97 -12.76
N GLU A 159 3.76 5.22 -13.66
CA GLU A 159 5.07 4.57 -13.60
C GLU A 159 5.77 4.97 -12.29
N GLU A 160 6.13 3.99 -11.47
CA GLU A 160 6.87 4.25 -10.23
C GLU A 160 8.27 4.78 -10.58
N GLU A 161 8.53 6.03 -10.21
CA GLU A 161 9.90 6.52 -10.20
C GLU A 161 10.76 5.66 -9.26
N VAL A 162 11.96 5.29 -9.72
CA VAL A 162 12.93 4.57 -8.89
C VAL A 162 13.46 5.53 -7.82
N ARG A 163 12.80 5.55 -6.66
CA ARG A 163 13.14 6.39 -5.53
C ARG A 163 13.91 5.62 -4.45
N PRO A 164 14.84 6.26 -3.73
CA PRO A 164 15.50 5.65 -2.58
C PRO A 164 14.50 5.35 -1.46
N GLU A 165 14.77 4.30 -0.66
CA GLU A 165 13.88 3.87 0.44
C GLU A 165 13.61 5.02 1.44
N LYS A 166 14.62 5.86 1.69
CA LYS A 166 14.48 7.07 2.52
C LYS A 166 14.15 8.31 1.66
N PRO A 167 13.29 9.22 2.15
CA PRO A 167 13.09 10.55 1.57
C PRO A 167 14.40 11.33 1.39
N SER A 168 14.53 12.03 0.26
CA SER A 168 15.63 12.96 0.05
C SER A 168 15.38 14.27 0.81
N GLN A 169 16.43 15.06 1.02
CA GLN A 169 16.30 16.38 1.64
C GLN A 169 15.36 17.31 0.85
N GLU A 170 15.44 17.29 -0.48
CA GLU A 170 14.63 18.14 -1.37
C GLU A 170 13.14 17.79 -1.31
N GLU A 171 12.83 16.48 -1.34
CA GLU A 171 11.46 15.99 -1.20
C GLU A 171 10.85 16.42 0.13
N MET A 172 11.60 16.31 1.23
CA MET A 172 11.15 16.71 2.56
C MET A 172 10.89 18.22 2.64
N ILE A 173 11.76 19.04 2.06
CA ILE A 173 11.58 20.50 2.02
C ILE A 173 10.36 20.88 1.18
N SER A 174 10.21 20.24 0.01
CA SER A 174 9.04 20.46 -0.86
C SER A 174 7.75 20.08 -0.15
N SER A 175 7.72 18.90 0.47
CA SER A 175 6.57 18.39 1.21
C SER A 175 6.21 19.27 2.41
N LEU A 176 7.20 19.80 3.12
CA LEU A 176 6.98 20.77 4.19
C LEU A 176 6.29 22.04 3.65
N LYS A 177 6.74 22.57 2.51
CA LYS A 177 6.11 23.73 1.86
C LYS A 177 4.69 23.44 1.39
N ILE A 178 4.41 22.24 0.91
CA ILE A 178 3.06 21.82 0.50
C ILE A 178 2.14 21.67 1.73
N ALA A 179 2.65 21.10 2.82
CA ALA A 179 1.91 20.89 4.05
C ALA A 179 1.61 22.22 4.78
N VAL A 180 2.55 23.17 4.72
CA VAL A 180 2.45 24.50 5.33
C VAL A 180 1.98 25.49 4.25
N THR A 181 0.67 25.61 4.05
CA THR A 181 0.05 26.52 3.06
C THR A 181 0.69 27.92 3.04
N VAL A 182 0.76 28.57 1.87
CA VAL A 182 1.37 29.90 1.64
C VAL A 182 0.93 30.98 2.66
N LYS A 183 -0.30 30.93 3.16
CA LYS A 183 -0.79 31.83 4.23
C LYS A 183 0.00 31.68 5.54
N VAL A 184 0.35 30.46 5.90
CA VAL A 184 1.19 30.13 7.06
C VAL A 184 2.65 30.49 6.80
N TRP A 185 3.10 30.33 5.56
CA TRP A 185 4.43 30.73 5.08
C TRP A 185 4.67 32.25 5.19
N ALA A 186 3.62 33.05 4.93
CA ALA A 186 3.66 34.51 5.00
C ALA A 186 3.49 35.08 6.42
N MET A 187 2.86 34.35 7.35
CA MET A 187 2.62 34.82 8.72
C MET A 187 3.85 34.72 9.64
N LYS A 188 4.90 33.99 9.24
CA LYS A 188 6.00 33.62 10.15
C LYS A 188 7.36 33.53 9.45
N THR A 189 7.71 34.51 8.63
CA THR A 189 8.86 34.53 7.71
C THR A 189 10.27 34.44 8.33
N ASP A 190 10.43 33.92 9.56
CA ASP A 190 11.74 33.73 10.21
C ASP A 190 11.93 32.37 10.92
N ASP A 191 10.92 31.49 11.04
CA ASP A 191 10.95 30.44 12.08
C ASP A 191 11.09 28.98 11.58
N PHE A 192 11.33 28.75 10.28
CA PHE A 192 11.53 27.39 9.74
C PHE A 192 13.00 27.02 9.51
N ALA A 193 13.95 27.93 9.77
CA ALA A 193 15.38 27.64 9.65
C ALA A 193 15.78 26.42 10.50
N ALA A 194 15.24 26.32 11.72
CA ALA A 194 15.48 25.18 12.61
C ALA A 194 14.97 23.84 12.04
N VAL A 195 13.80 23.83 11.39
CA VAL A 195 13.24 22.62 10.77
C VAL A 195 14.06 22.22 9.55
N ILE A 196 14.45 23.18 8.72
CA ILE A 196 15.31 22.95 7.56
C ILE A 196 16.67 22.37 8.01
N GLU A 197 17.25 22.89 9.10
CA GLU A 197 18.47 22.33 9.68
C GLU A 197 18.28 20.90 10.20
N ILE A 198 17.14 20.58 10.84
CA ILE A 198 16.82 19.20 11.24
C ILE A 198 16.73 18.28 10.01
N ILE A 199 16.10 18.73 8.92
CA ILE A 199 16.00 17.95 7.68
C ILE A 199 17.37 17.70 7.07
N LYS A 200 18.22 18.73 6.95
CA LYS A 200 19.59 18.61 6.44
C LYS A 200 20.43 17.64 7.26
N LYS A 201 20.28 17.66 8.58
CA LYS A 201 21.03 16.76 9.49
C LYS A 201 20.60 15.29 9.37
N ARG A 202 19.31 15.03 9.12
CA ARG A 202 18.74 13.67 9.22
C ARG A 202 18.67 12.91 7.89
N HIS A 203 18.79 13.60 6.75
CA HIS A 203 18.63 13.00 5.42
C HIS A 203 19.81 13.27 4.51
N VAL A 204 20.01 12.44 3.48
CA VAL A 204 21.14 12.55 2.54
C VAL A 204 20.71 13.42 1.34
N PRO A 205 21.56 14.33 0.83
CA PRO A 205 21.26 15.08 -0.39
C PRO A 205 21.17 14.14 -1.60
N LYS A 206 20.28 14.46 -2.55
CA LYS A 206 20.11 13.67 -3.78
C LYS A 206 21.41 13.78 -4.59
N LYS A 207 22.06 12.65 -4.89
CA LYS A 207 23.15 12.64 -5.87
C LYS A 207 22.51 12.78 -7.25
N GLU A 208 22.85 13.85 -7.96
CA GLU A 208 22.57 13.97 -9.39
C GLU A 208 23.29 12.82 -10.11
N THR A 209 22.55 11.79 -10.52
CA THR A 209 23.03 10.90 -11.56
C THR A 209 22.95 11.67 -12.87
N SER A 210 24.05 12.34 -13.21
CA SER A 210 24.27 12.89 -14.54
C SER A 210 24.18 11.73 -15.56
N PRO A 211 23.36 11.84 -16.61
CA PRO A 211 23.36 10.83 -17.66
C PRO A 211 24.68 10.96 -18.44
N ALA A 212 25.48 9.89 -18.41
CA ALA A 212 26.59 9.67 -19.33
C ALA A 212 26.07 9.02 -20.61
#